data_AF-A0A554JJ80-F1
#
_entry.id   AF-A0A554JJ80-F1
#
_cell.length_a   1.000
_cell.length_b   1.000
_cell.length_c   1.000
_cell.angle_alpha   90.00
_cell.angle_beta   90.00
_cell.angle_gamma   90.00
#
_symmetry.space_group_name_H-M   'P 1'
#
loop_
_entity.id
_entity.type
_entity.pdbx_description
1 polymer ?
#
loop_
_entity_poly.entity_id
_entity_poly.type
_entity_poly.pdbx_seq_one_letter_code
_entity_poly.pdbx_strand_id
1 'polypeptide(L)'
;MYMLYASLLAAHVSAAIITGAVILYTLYAVAKGLQTQYFFLALFLGSIAAIMVSTGSLLAYVSPTVTMLSLSLHMTAYLSVCLGVEVLLYVASRYRSA
;
A
#
# COMPACT_ATOMS: atom_id res chain seq x y z
N MET A 1 -19.18 13.92 13.80
CA MET A 1 -18.68 13.59 12.44
C MET A 1 -17.26 14.10 12.18
N TYR A 2 -16.93 15.35 12.55
CA TYR A 2 -15.58 15.91 12.32
C TYR A 2 -14.44 15.13 12.98
N MET A 3 -14.61 14.67 14.23
CA MET A 3 -13.60 13.86 14.93
C MET A 3 -13.35 12.50 14.26
N LEU A 4 -14.39 11.86 13.71
CA LEU A 4 -14.28 10.58 12.98
C LEU A 4 -13.56 10.77 11.65
N TYR A 5 -13.87 11.85 10.92
CA TYR A 5 -13.18 12.20 9.69
C TYR A 5 -11.69 12.47 9.93
N ALA A 6 -11.37 13.25 10.97
CA ALA A 6 -9.99 13.56 11.32
C ALA A 6 -9.18 12.32 11.74
N SER A 7 -9.78 11.40 12.52
CA SER A 7 -9.10 10.17 12.93
C SER A 7 -8.88 9.21 11.76
N LEU A 8 -9.88 9.07 10.87
CA LEU A 8 -9.74 8.28 9.64
C LEU A 8 -8.68 8.87 8.71
N LEU A 9 -8.63 10.21 8.58
CA LEU A 9 -7.64 10.89 7.75
C LEU A 9 -6.23 10.69 8.31
N ALA A 10 -6.06 10.84 9.62
CA ALA A 10 -4.78 10.59 10.29
C ALA A 10 -4.32 9.13 10.10
N ALA A 11 -5.22 8.16 10.26
CA ALA A 11 -4.92 6.75 10.05
C ALA A 11 -4.53 6.45 8.58
N HIS A 12 -5.27 7.02 7.62
CA HIS A 12 -5.01 6.84 6.20
C HIS A 12 -3.66 7.43 5.76
N VAL A 13 -3.36 8.66 6.21
CA VAL A 13 -2.06 9.31 5.93
C VAL A 13 -0.92 8.54 6.58
N SER A 14 -1.10 8.06 7.81
CA SER A 14 -0.09 7.23 8.49
C SER A 14 0.17 5.92 7.73
N ALA A 15 -0.89 5.24 7.27
CA ALA A 15 -0.77 4.04 6.45
C ALA A 15 -0.04 4.31 5.12
N ALA A 16 -0.32 5.44 4.47
CA ALA A 16 0.36 5.84 3.24
C ALA A 16 1.88 6.04 3.44
N ILE A 17 2.28 6.71 4.53
CA ILE A 17 3.69 6.91 4.89
C ILE A 17 4.38 5.57 5.14
N ILE A 18 3.75 4.69 5.92
CA ILE A 18 4.28 3.35 6.19
C ILE A 18 4.42 2.55 4.89
N THR A 19 3.44 2.63 3.99
CA THR A 19 3.52 1.96 2.68
C THR A 19 4.72 2.44 1.89
N GLY A 20 4.95 3.76 1.83
CA GLY A 20 6.10 4.33 1.14
C GLY A 20 7.43 3.78 1.69
N ALA A 21 7.56 3.69 3.01
CA ALA A 21 8.74 3.11 3.65
C ALA A 21 8.90 1.60 3.31
N VAL A 22 7.80 0.85 3.30
CA VAL A 22 7.80 -0.58 2.96
C VAL A 22 8.18 -0.81 1.50
N ILE A 23 7.67 0.00 0.57
CA ILE A 23 8.03 -0.07 -0.85
C ILE A 23 9.53 0.18 -1.02
N LEU A 24 10.06 1.25 -0.41
CA LEU A 24 11.49 1.56 -0.47
C LEU A 24 12.35 0.42 0.11
N TYR A 25 11.94 -0.13 1.25
CA TYR A 25 12.62 -1.27 1.86
C TYR A 25 12.54 -2.53 1.01
N THR A 26 11.42 -2.75 0.32
CA THR A 26 11.22 -3.88 -0.58
C THR A 26 12.15 -3.80 -1.79
N LEU A 27 12.26 -2.62 -2.41
CA LEU A 27 13.20 -2.38 -3.49
C LEU A 27 14.65 -2.58 -3.03
N TYR A 28 14.98 -2.13 -1.82
CA TYR A 28 16.29 -2.36 -1.20
C TYR A 28 16.56 -3.86 -0.97
N ALA A 29 15.60 -4.61 -0.44
CA ALA A 29 15.71 -6.05 -0.21
C ALA A 29 15.89 -6.82 -1.52
N VAL A 30 15.24 -6.37 -2.60
CA VAL A 30 15.39 -6.95 -3.94
C VAL A 30 16.79 -6.66 -4.51
N ALA A 31 17.28 -5.43 -4.37
CA ALA A 31 18.63 -5.05 -4.80
C ALA A 31 19.73 -5.85 -4.06
N LYS A 32 19.58 -6.06 -2.74
CA LYS A 32 20.51 -6.83 -1.91
C LYS A 32 20.33 -8.34 -2.00
N GLY A 33 19.26 -8.84 -2.62
CA GLY A 33 19.02 -10.27 -2.76
C GLY A 33 18.56 -10.98 -1.48
N LEU A 34 17.87 -10.28 -0.58
CA LEU A 34 17.41 -10.80 0.72
C LEU A 34 16.17 -11.69 0.55
N GLN A 35 16.31 -12.83 -0.11
CA GLN A 35 15.18 -13.70 -0.51
C GLN A 35 14.32 -14.18 0.65
N THR A 36 14.91 -14.40 1.83
CA THR A 36 14.20 -14.84 3.04
C THR A 36 13.14 -13.84 3.50
N GLN A 37 13.25 -12.58 3.10
CA GLN A 37 12.33 -11.52 3.51
C GLN A 37 11.18 -11.30 2.51
N TYR A 38 11.26 -11.85 1.30
CA TYR A 38 10.30 -11.53 0.22
C TYR A 38 8.86 -11.93 0.57
N PHE A 39 8.68 -13.09 1.21
CA PHE A 39 7.37 -13.56 1.64
C PHE A 39 6.73 -12.62 2.68
N PHE A 40 7.51 -12.22 3.69
CA PHE A 40 7.03 -11.30 4.72
C PHE A 40 6.72 -9.91 4.15
N LEU A 41 7.55 -9.43 3.21
CA LEU A 41 7.34 -8.14 2.55
C LEU A 41 6.08 -8.15 1.67
N ALA A 42 5.83 -9.23 0.94
CA ALA A 42 4.60 -9.41 0.17
C ALA A 42 3.35 -9.41 1.08
N LEU A 43 3.37 -10.18 2.18
CA LEU A 43 2.28 -10.17 3.16
C LEU A 43 2.03 -8.79 3.77
N PHE A 44 3.11 -8.06 4.07
CA PHE A 44 3.01 -6.73 4.68
C PHE A 44 2.45 -5.70 3.69
N LEU A 45 2.89 -5.72 2.43
CA LEU A 45 2.35 -4.91 1.34
C LEU A 45 0.86 -5.15 1.13
N GLY A 46 0.44 -6.42 1.02
CA GLY A 46 -0.97 -6.79 0.87
C GLY A 46 -1.83 -6.34 2.06
N SER A 47 -1.33 -6.50 3.28
CA SER A 47 -2.04 -6.09 4.50
C SER A 47 -2.24 -4.58 4.58
N ILE A 48 -1.20 -3.79 4.28
CA ILE A 48 -1.31 -2.33 4.29
C ILE A 48 -2.21 -1.84 3.14
N ALA A 49 -2.15 -2.48 1.98
CA ALA A 49 -3.04 -2.16 0.87
C ALA A 49 -4.52 -2.34 1.23
N ALA A 50 -4.87 -3.43 1.93
CA ALA A 50 -6.23 -3.64 2.43
C ALA A 50 -6.68 -2.56 3.41
N ILE A 51 -5.79 -2.11 4.32
CA ILE A 51 -6.06 -1.02 5.26
C ILE A 51 -6.26 0.31 4.52
N MET A 52 -5.41 0.62 3.54
CA MET A 52 -5.51 1.83 2.71
C MET A 52 -6.84 1.88 1.94
N VAL A 53 -7.22 0.78 1.29
CA VAL A 53 -8.51 0.69 0.57
C VAL A 53 -9.68 0.86 1.52
N SER A 54 -9.65 0.21 2.68
CA SER A 54 -10.74 0.28 3.66
C SER A 54 -10.89 1.68 4.26
N THR A 55 -9.79 2.27 4.71
CA THR A 55 -9.78 3.62 5.31
C THR A 55 -10.09 4.71 4.28
N GLY A 56 -9.60 4.59 3.06
CA GLY A 56 -9.92 5.52 1.97
C GLY A 56 -11.39 5.45 1.55
N SER A 57 -11.96 4.25 1.47
CA SER A 57 -13.40 4.06 1.18
C SER A 57 -14.28 4.68 2.26
N LEU A 58 -13.92 4.49 3.54
CA LEU A 58 -14.61 5.13 4.66
C LEU A 58 -14.46 6.66 4.63
N LEU A 59 -13.28 7.19 4.27
CA LEU A 59 -13.08 8.63 4.11
C LEU A 59 -13.97 9.24 3.02
N ALA A 60 -14.10 8.59 1.87
CA ALA A 60 -14.98 9.08 0.81
C ALA A 60 -16.47 8.99 1.18
N TYR A 61 -16.86 8.00 1.98
CA TYR A 61 -18.25 7.89 2.47
C TYR A 61 -18.60 9.02 3.46
N VAL A 62 -17.66 9.42 4.31
CA VAL A 62 -17.88 10.42 5.36
C VAL A 62 -17.53 11.84 4.89
N SER A 63 -16.86 11.99 3.73
CA SER A 63 -16.41 13.29 3.24
C SER A 63 -17.51 14.04 2.48
N PRO A 64 -17.78 15.31 2.84
CA PRO A 64 -18.68 16.17 2.08
C PRO A 64 -18.03 16.78 0.83
N THR A 65 -16.72 16.58 0.61
CA THR A 65 -15.93 17.27 -0.44
C THR A 65 -15.15 16.33 -1.36
N VAL A 66 -14.83 15.11 -0.92
CA VAL A 66 -14.08 14.14 -1.74
C VAL A 66 -15.05 13.42 -2.66
N THR A 67 -14.86 13.58 -3.97
CA THR A 67 -15.64 12.86 -4.97
C THR A 67 -15.19 11.39 -5.04
N MET A 68 -16.14 10.48 -5.22
CA MET A 68 -15.84 9.05 -5.42
C MET A 68 -14.83 8.83 -6.56
N LEU A 69 -14.90 9.65 -7.62
CA LEU A 69 -13.97 9.61 -8.74
C LEU A 69 -12.51 9.93 -8.33
N SER A 70 -12.31 10.97 -7.51
CA SER A 70 -10.98 11.33 -7.01
C SER A 70 -10.41 10.20 -6.15
N LEU A 71 -11.22 9.60 -5.28
CA LEU A 71 -10.79 8.45 -4.48
C LEU A 71 -10.39 7.27 -5.38
N SER A 72 -11.23 6.93 -6.38
CA SER A 72 -10.96 5.81 -7.30
C SER A 72 -9.63 5.99 -8.03
N LEU A 73 -9.32 7.19 -8.54
CA LEU A 73 -8.04 7.44 -9.21
C LEU A 73 -6.83 7.23 -8.29
N HIS A 74 -6.91 7.71 -7.04
CA HIS A 74 -5.83 7.53 -6.06
C HIS A 74 -5.69 6.05 -5.66
N MET A 75 -6.81 5.34 -5.50
CA MET A 75 -6.80 3.90 -5.20
C MET A 75 -6.24 3.07 -6.34
N THR A 76 -6.60 3.37 -7.59
CA THR A 76 -6.05 2.68 -8.76
C THR A 76 -4.55 2.92 -8.89
N ALA A 77 -4.09 4.16 -8.74
CA ALA A 77 -2.65 4.47 -8.76
C ALA A 77 -1.90 3.71 -7.65
N TYR A 78 -2.42 3.72 -6.44
CA TYR A 78 -1.83 3.04 -5.29
C TYR A 78 -1.77 1.51 -5.50
N LEU A 79 -2.88 0.87 -5.88
CA LEU A 79 -2.93 -0.58 -6.12
C LEU A 79 -2.00 -1.00 -7.26
N SER A 80 -1.86 -0.16 -8.30
CA SER A 80 -0.93 -0.42 -9.41
C SER A 80 0.52 -0.44 -8.94
N VAL A 81 0.90 0.46 -8.03
CA VAL A 81 2.24 0.48 -7.43
C VAL A 81 2.46 -0.74 -6.54
N CYS A 82 1.51 -1.06 -5.65
CA CYS A 82 1.62 -2.25 -4.80
C CYS A 82 1.75 -3.54 -5.63
N LEU A 83 0.93 -3.69 -6.67
CA LEU A 83 0.97 -4.84 -7.57
C LEU A 83 2.30 -4.91 -8.34
N GLY A 84 2.84 -3.77 -8.79
CA GLY A 84 4.16 -3.71 -9.43
C GLY A 84 5.28 -4.19 -8.50
N VAL A 85 5.23 -3.82 -7.22
CA VAL A 85 6.21 -4.25 -6.21
C VAL A 85 6.06 -5.74 -5.88
N GLU A 86 4.83 -6.25 -5.78
CA GLU A 86 4.56 -7.68 -5.59
C GLU A 86 5.03 -8.53 -6.78
N VAL A 87 4.77 -8.08 -8.01
CA VAL A 87 5.28 -8.74 -9.23
C VAL A 87 6.80 -8.75 -9.24
N LEU A 88 7.45 -7.64 -8.84
CA LEU A 88 8.90 -7.56 -8.76
C LEU A 88 9.47 -8.52 -7.68
N LEU A 89 8.82 -8.64 -6.53
CA LEU A 89 9.17 -9.65 -5.51
C LEU A 89 9.00 -11.08 -6.04
N TYR A 90 7.89 -11.37 -6.73
CA TYR A 90 7.62 -12.67 -7.33
C TYR A 90 8.71 -13.05 -8.35
N VAL A 91 9.00 -12.14 -9.29
CA VAL A 91 10.05 -12.32 -10.30
C VAL A 91 11.42 -12.51 -9.62
N ALA A 92 11.76 -11.66 -8.65
CA ALA A 92 13.02 -11.76 -7.92
C ALA A 92 13.15 -13.07 -7.14
N SER A 93 12.06 -13.62 -6.59
CA SER A 93 12.09 -14.94 -5.94
C SER A 93 12.34 -16.06 -6.95
N ARG A 94 11.73 -16.01 -8.13
CA ARG A 94 11.85 -17.06 -9.16
C ARG A 94 13.24 -17.13 -9.81
N TYR A 95 13.82 -15.99 -10.16
CA TYR A 95 15.10 -15.95 -10.89
C TYR A 95 16.33 -16.20 -10.02
N ARG A 96 16.20 -16.06 -8.71
CA ARG A 96 17.33 -16.05 -7.77
C ARG A 96 17.40 -17.36 -6.96
N SER A 97 16.42 -18.25 -7.14
CA SER A 97 16.37 -19.62 -6.63
C SER A 97 16.71 -20.69 -7.69
N ALA A 98 17.04 -20.29 -8.93
CA ALA A 98 17.52 -21.15 -10.02
C ALA A 98 19.03 -20.97 -10.22
#